data_AF-A0A9X3P702-F1
#
_entry.id   AF-A0A9X3P702-F1
#
_cell.length_a   1.000
_cell.length_b   1.000
_cell.length_c   1.000
_cell.angle_alpha   90.00
_cell.angle_beta   90.00
_cell.angle_gamma   90.00
#
_symmetry.space_group_name_H-M   'P 1'
#
loop_
_entity.id
_entity.type
_entity.pdbx_description
1 polymer ?
#
loop_
_entity_poly.entity_id
_entity_poly.type
_entity_poly.pdbx_seq_one_letter_code
_entity_poly.pdbx_strand_id
1 'polypeptide(L)'
;MTDAASSATGSTAGRSDPGRPGPATGPGAPMSAENPWPLRVVSKKIGDWLARLGEVWTEGQITEISHRGRTVYLTLRDPSAEVSMRVVDFTGAVAACDPPLRDGAQVVIRAQAQWWDKNGSLSLHVREIRQVGLGELLARLERLKKLLAAEGLFAAERKKPLPFLPYRIGLITGRASDAMRDVLKNAQARLPAADFEVREVAVQGPRAVAEVCAALAELDRDPDIEVIVIARGGGSMEDLLPFSDETLCRAVAEAVTPVISAIGHEPDTPILDYVADWRASTPTEAGKKVVPDLAEEQRGLNICRTRLRQALNAMLTHQSDALAAMRARPVLARPETMLETRSEAVANLTHRMRSRVDSRLERSTDDLEHLRARLRTLSPQSTLDRGYAIVTDTESGAVLREAAAAGEAIEVRLAAGSLRAAVVHTREDG
;
A
#
# COMPACT_ATOMS: atom_id res chain seq x y z
N MET A 1 -38.16 64.49 61.47
CA MET A 1 -37.67 64.80 62.84
C MET A 1 -36.19 64.43 62.82
N THR A 2 -35.30 65.38 62.50
CA THR A 2 -34.62 66.31 63.47
C THR A 2 -33.78 65.47 64.44
N ASP A 3 -32.46 65.53 64.55
CA ASP A 3 -31.43 66.59 64.39
C ASP A 3 -30.06 65.89 64.17
N ALA A 4 -28.99 66.39 63.53
CA ALA A 4 -28.38 67.71 63.40
C ALA A 4 -27.78 68.32 64.69
N ALA A 5 -26.55 67.95 65.04
CA ALA A 5 -25.52 68.79 65.72
C ALA A 5 -24.23 67.95 65.84
N SER A 6 -23.07 68.22 65.21
CA SER A 6 -22.25 69.42 65.05
C SER A 6 -21.43 69.83 66.29
N SER A 7 -20.10 69.81 66.11
CA SER A 7 -19.05 70.57 66.83
C SER A 7 -18.75 70.16 68.29
N ALA A 8 -17.55 70.25 68.86
CA ALA A 8 -16.32 70.95 68.50
C ALA A 8 -15.10 70.36 69.24
N THR A 9 -13.94 70.51 68.60
CA THR A 9 -12.58 70.80 69.12
C THR A 9 -12.25 70.64 70.61
N GLY A 10 -11.17 69.87 70.88
CA GLY A 10 -10.44 69.87 72.15
C GLY A 10 -8.96 69.49 71.94
N SER A 11 -8.15 70.50 71.62
CA SER A 11 -6.68 70.42 71.64
C SER A 11 -6.19 70.18 73.07
N THR A 12 -5.35 69.16 73.28
CA THR A 12 -4.44 69.13 74.43
C THR A 12 -3.08 68.60 74.01
N ALA A 13 -2.09 69.47 74.18
CA ALA A 13 -0.68 69.19 74.04
C ALA A 13 -0.23 68.14 75.06
N GLY A 14 0.25 66.99 74.56
CA GLY A 14 0.92 65.96 75.33
C GLY A 14 2.44 66.14 75.27
N ARG A 15 3.03 66.37 76.44
CA ARG A 15 4.44 66.65 76.72
C ARG A 15 5.41 65.59 76.15
N SER A 16 6.57 66.08 75.71
CA SER A 16 7.76 65.32 75.39
C SER A 16 8.35 64.65 76.65
N ASP A 17 8.43 63.33 76.64
CA ASP A 17 9.11 62.52 77.65
C ASP A 17 10.47 62.04 77.08
N PRO A 18 11.62 62.47 77.65
CA PRO A 18 12.94 62.06 77.19
C PRO A 18 13.41 60.84 78.01
N GLY A 19 13.17 59.63 77.51
CA GLY A 19 13.68 58.45 78.23
C GLY A 19 13.12 57.11 77.81
N ARG A 20 13.37 56.67 76.57
CA ARG A 20 13.36 55.24 76.25
C ARG A 20 14.67 54.84 75.56
N PRO A 21 15.46 53.92 76.14
CA PRO A 21 16.63 53.38 75.46
C PRO A 21 16.15 52.60 74.25
N GLY A 22 16.67 52.93 73.06
CA GLY A 22 16.39 52.19 71.84
C GLY A 22 16.90 50.74 71.96
N PRO A 23 16.26 49.76 71.30
CA PRO A 23 16.69 48.37 71.38
C PRO A 23 18.10 48.24 70.79
N ALA A 24 19.02 47.83 71.65
CA ALA A 24 20.38 47.45 71.30
C ALA A 24 20.33 46.23 70.37
N THR A 25 20.55 46.46 69.09
CA THR A 25 20.66 45.39 68.08
C THR A 25 22.12 44.97 67.99
N GLY A 26 22.53 44.06 68.88
CA GLY A 26 23.77 43.31 68.70
C GLY A 26 23.65 42.35 67.50
N PRO A 27 24.73 42.14 66.72
CA PRO A 27 24.73 41.21 65.59
C PRO A 27 24.72 39.77 66.12
N GLY A 28 23.56 39.11 66.16
CA GLY A 28 23.48 37.66 66.44
C GLY A 28 22.25 37.13 67.19
N ALA A 29 21.34 37.98 67.67
CA ALA A 29 20.12 37.49 68.33
C ALA A 29 19.14 36.84 67.32
N PRO A 30 18.50 35.69 67.65
CA PRO A 30 17.49 35.09 66.80
C PRO A 30 16.29 36.03 66.65
N MET A 31 15.81 36.21 65.42
CA MET A 31 14.68 37.08 65.12
C MET A 31 13.42 36.55 65.82
N SER A 32 12.81 37.37 66.66
CA SER A 32 11.55 37.06 67.35
C SER A 32 10.58 38.23 67.22
N ALA A 33 9.29 37.98 67.48
CA ALA A 33 8.26 39.03 67.46
C ALA A 33 8.56 40.16 68.46
N GLU A 34 9.35 39.89 69.51
CA GLU A 34 9.73 40.83 70.56
C GLU A 34 10.97 41.67 70.20
N ASN A 35 11.72 41.30 69.16
CA ASN A 35 12.88 42.04 68.65
C ASN A 35 12.94 42.04 67.11
N PRO A 36 11.99 42.72 66.44
CA PRO A 36 11.95 42.77 64.99
C PRO A 36 13.04 43.67 64.42
N TRP A 37 13.60 43.28 63.26
CA TRP A 37 14.45 44.20 62.52
C TRP A 37 13.60 45.34 61.92
N PRO A 38 14.06 46.60 62.02
CA PRO A 38 13.48 47.68 61.25
C PRO A 38 13.54 47.34 59.76
N LEU A 39 12.50 47.66 58.99
CA LEU A 39 12.42 47.35 57.55
C LEU A 39 13.65 47.84 56.77
N ARG A 40 14.24 48.96 57.17
CA ARG A 40 15.50 49.49 56.63
C ARG A 40 16.67 48.51 56.76
N VAL A 41 16.77 47.79 57.88
CA VAL A 41 17.83 46.81 58.14
C VAL A 41 17.62 45.56 57.28
N VAL A 42 16.37 45.12 57.10
CA VAL A 42 16.02 44.02 56.20
C VAL A 42 16.34 44.38 54.75
N SER A 43 15.91 45.55 54.27
CA SER A 43 16.18 46.06 52.91
C SER A 43 17.69 46.11 52.63
N LYS A 44 18.46 46.66 53.57
CA LYS A 44 19.92 46.73 53.44
C LYS A 44 20.56 45.34 53.36
N LYS A 45 20.12 44.39 54.20
CA LYS A 45 20.62 43.01 54.16
C LYS A 45 20.27 42.28 52.86
N ILE A 46 19.11 42.55 52.26
CA ILE A 46 18.73 42.01 50.94
C ILE A 46 19.69 42.54 49.88
N GLY A 47 19.96 43.85 49.89
CA GLY A 47 20.94 44.46 48.99
C GLY A 47 22.36 43.89 49.16
N ASP A 48 22.83 43.78 50.41
CA ASP A 48 24.14 43.22 50.73
C ASP A 48 24.27 41.75 50.29
N TRP A 49 23.19 40.97 50.39
CA TRP A 49 23.17 39.58 49.94
C TRP A 49 23.17 39.47 48.41
N LEU A 50 22.37 40.28 47.73
CA LEU A 50 22.35 40.36 46.26
C LEU A 50 23.69 40.84 45.69
N ALA A 51 24.41 41.71 46.41
CA ALA A 51 25.74 42.15 45.98
C ALA A 51 26.77 41.00 45.94
N ARG A 52 26.56 39.92 46.72
CA ARG A 52 27.44 38.73 46.72
C ARG A 52 27.31 37.90 45.44
N LEU A 53 26.23 38.08 44.68
CA LEU A 53 25.99 37.40 43.41
C LEU A 53 26.96 37.87 42.31
N GLY A 54 27.61 39.03 42.51
CA GLY A 54 28.67 39.53 41.62
C GLY A 54 28.16 39.96 40.24
N GLU A 55 29.06 39.98 39.26
CA GLU A 55 28.71 40.17 37.85
C GLU A 55 28.24 38.84 37.26
N VAL A 56 27.08 38.85 36.61
CA VAL A 56 26.50 37.68 35.94
C VAL A 56 26.36 37.93 34.45
N TRP A 57 26.57 36.88 33.67
CA TRP A 57 26.23 36.84 32.25
C TRP A 57 24.86 36.18 32.10
N THR A 58 23.93 36.85 31.43
CA THR A 58 22.60 36.30 31.14
C THR A 58 22.22 36.56 29.70
N GLU A 59 21.60 35.57 29.07
CA GLU A 59 20.93 35.72 27.78
C GLU A 59 19.45 36.06 28.00
N GLY A 60 18.87 36.82 27.09
CA GLY A 60 17.46 37.19 27.16
C GLY A 60 17.00 37.94 25.92
N GLN A 61 15.69 37.91 25.68
CA GLN A 61 15.04 38.67 24.62
C GLN A 61 14.51 39.98 25.18
N ILE A 62 14.76 41.09 24.49
CA ILE A 62 14.21 42.41 24.85
C ILE A 62 12.72 42.41 24.53
N THR A 63 11.86 42.54 25.53
CA THR A 63 10.41 42.65 25.32
C THR A 63 9.93 44.09 25.21
N GLU A 64 10.63 45.00 25.88
CA GLU A 64 10.31 46.43 25.89
C GLU A 64 11.61 47.21 26.08
N ILE A 65 11.82 48.22 25.24
CA ILE A 65 12.90 49.21 25.38
C ILE A 65 12.33 50.62 25.56
N SER A 66 12.70 51.27 26.67
CA SER A 66 12.28 52.64 26.99
C SER A 66 13.47 53.55 27.24
N HIS A 67 13.56 54.63 26.48
CA HIS A 67 14.60 55.63 26.61
C HIS A 67 14.11 56.80 27.48
N ARG A 68 14.82 57.08 28.58
CA ARG A 68 14.59 58.26 29.43
C ARG A 68 15.87 59.07 29.56
N GLY A 69 16.06 60.01 28.63
CA GLY A 69 17.28 60.81 28.54
C GLY A 69 18.49 59.92 28.23
N ARG A 70 19.46 59.86 29.15
CA ARG A 70 20.68 59.04 29.01
C ARG A 70 20.55 57.63 29.59
N THR A 71 19.46 57.32 30.27
CA THR A 71 19.22 56.00 30.87
C THR A 71 18.26 55.20 29.99
N VAL A 72 18.63 53.95 29.70
CA VAL A 72 17.75 53.01 29.00
C VAL A 72 17.23 51.99 29.99
N TYR A 73 15.91 51.81 29.98
CA TYR A 73 15.23 50.76 30.72
C TYR A 73 14.81 49.68 29.72
N LEU A 74 15.26 48.46 29.99
CA LEU A 74 14.98 47.27 29.20
C LEU A 74 14.22 46.28 30.08
N THR A 75 13.31 45.53 29.49
CA THR A 75 12.78 44.33 30.11
C THR A 75 13.33 43.14 29.34
N LEU A 76 14.16 42.31 29.99
CA LEU A 76 14.62 41.06 29.42
C LEU A 76 13.71 39.93 29.85
N ARG A 77 13.32 39.09 28.89
CA ARG A 77 12.60 37.86 29.11
C ARG A 77 13.45 36.67 28.70
N ASP A 78 13.41 35.61 29.48
CA ASP A 78 14.01 34.34 29.11
C ASP A 78 13.23 33.71 27.93
N PRO A 79 13.88 33.35 26.80
CA PRO A 79 13.21 32.68 25.68
C PRO A 79 12.64 31.30 26.02
N SER A 80 13.10 30.66 27.09
CA SER A 80 12.76 29.29 27.48
C SER A 80 11.95 29.21 28.78
N ALA A 81 11.75 30.33 29.50
CA ALA A 81 11.01 30.37 30.76
C ALA A 81 10.18 31.65 30.92
N GLU A 82 9.09 31.61 31.71
CA GLU A 82 8.31 32.81 32.06
C GLU A 82 9.00 33.68 33.13
N VAL A 83 10.28 33.96 32.93
CA VAL A 83 11.08 34.84 33.80
C VAL A 83 11.32 36.14 33.07
N SER A 84 10.97 37.26 33.70
CA SER A 84 11.31 38.59 33.20
C SER A 84 12.01 39.40 34.28
N MET A 85 13.03 40.15 33.88
CA MET A 85 13.78 41.02 34.75
C MET A 85 13.93 42.40 34.14
N ARG A 86 13.80 43.42 35.00
CA ARG A 86 14.09 44.79 34.61
C ARG A 86 15.60 44.99 34.58
N VAL A 87 16.06 45.53 33.46
CA VAL A 87 17.45 45.80 33.17
C VAL A 87 17.60 47.31 32.94
N VAL A 88 18.62 47.91 33.53
CA VAL A 88 18.86 49.35 33.43
C VAL A 88 20.28 49.58 32.93
N ASP A 89 20.42 50.48 31.96
CA ASP A 89 21.71 50.94 31.47
C ASP A 89 21.88 52.44 31.75
N PHE A 90 22.87 52.77 32.58
CA PHE A 90 23.33 54.15 32.83
C PHE A 90 24.63 54.49 32.08
N THR A 91 25.28 53.49 31.48
CA THR A 91 26.62 53.57 30.89
C THR A 91 26.61 53.90 29.40
N GLY A 92 25.46 53.74 28.75
CA GLY A 92 25.31 53.93 27.31
C GLY A 92 25.74 52.72 26.49
N ALA A 93 25.90 51.55 27.13
CA ALA A 93 26.25 50.30 26.47
C ALA A 93 25.20 49.88 25.42
N VAL A 94 23.92 50.15 25.67
CA VAL A 94 22.82 49.90 24.73
C VAL A 94 22.94 50.80 23.48
N ALA A 95 23.34 52.06 23.67
CA ALA A 95 23.51 53.01 22.57
C ALA A 95 24.77 52.73 21.73
N ALA A 96 25.71 51.93 22.24
CA ALA A 96 26.92 51.52 21.55
C ALA A 96 26.75 50.26 20.69
N CYS A 97 25.59 49.59 20.73
CA CYS A 97 25.30 48.47 19.85
C CYS A 97 25.02 48.93 18.41
N ASP A 98 25.68 48.28 17.46
CA ASP A 98 25.45 48.44 16.01
C ASP A 98 25.23 47.03 15.41
N PRO A 99 24.06 46.73 14.80
CA PRO A 99 22.89 47.59 14.60
C PRO A 99 22.15 47.95 15.92
N PRO A 100 21.29 48.99 15.91
CA PRO A 100 20.53 49.39 17.08
C PRO A 100 19.57 48.29 17.53
N LEU A 101 19.55 48.05 18.84
CA LEU A 101 18.66 47.07 19.47
C LEU A 101 17.19 47.44 19.26
N ARG A 102 16.38 46.43 18.94
CA ARG A 102 14.93 46.56 18.72
C ARG A 102 14.18 45.67 19.70
N ASP A 103 12.90 45.95 19.90
CA ASP A 103 12.01 45.01 20.57
C ASP A 103 12.05 43.66 19.83
N GLY A 104 12.18 42.58 20.60
CA GLY A 104 12.37 41.22 20.11
C GLY A 104 13.84 40.80 19.93
N ALA A 105 14.82 41.70 20.05
CA ALA A 105 16.23 41.34 19.87
C ALA A 105 16.74 40.44 21.01
N GLN A 106 17.44 39.37 20.64
CA GLN A 106 18.13 38.50 21.58
C GLN A 106 19.51 39.06 21.93
N VAL A 107 19.77 39.22 23.22
CA VAL A 107 20.98 39.86 23.74
C VAL A 107 21.61 39.03 24.84
N VAL A 108 22.93 39.09 24.90
CA VAL A 108 23.73 38.62 26.03
C VAL A 108 24.21 39.85 26.78
N ILE A 109 23.83 39.95 28.06
CA ILE A 109 24.25 41.04 28.93
C ILE A 109 25.18 40.54 30.02
N ARG A 110 26.20 41.34 30.31
CA ARG A 110 26.94 41.28 31.57
C ARG A 110 26.38 42.35 32.48
N ALA A 111 25.79 41.92 33.59
CA ALA A 111 25.10 42.82 34.50
C ALA A 111 25.33 42.46 35.97
N GLN A 112 25.09 43.44 36.84
CA GLN A 112 25.17 43.29 38.28
C GLN A 112 23.79 43.52 38.89
N ALA A 113 23.37 42.64 39.79
CA ALA A 113 22.11 42.79 40.51
C ALA A 113 22.16 44.02 41.44
N GLN A 114 21.17 44.91 41.30
CA GLN A 114 21.03 46.11 42.10
C GLN A 114 19.66 46.14 42.79
N TRP A 115 19.68 46.34 44.10
CA TRP A 115 18.49 46.50 44.93
C TRP A 115 18.17 47.98 45.12
N TRP A 116 16.91 48.36 44.94
CA TRP A 116 16.45 49.73 45.15
C TRP A 116 15.65 49.87 46.44
N ASP A 117 16.27 50.46 47.46
CA ASP A 117 15.70 50.53 48.82
C ASP A 117 14.36 51.29 48.92
N LYS A 118 14.07 52.23 47.99
CA LYS A 118 12.87 53.08 48.08
C LYS A 118 11.57 52.37 47.73
N ASN A 119 11.62 51.38 46.84
CA ASN A 119 10.44 50.66 46.34
C ASN A 119 10.59 49.13 46.45
N GLY A 120 11.74 48.64 46.95
CA GLY A 120 12.02 47.22 47.08
C GLY A 120 12.09 46.48 45.73
N SER A 121 12.53 47.14 44.66
CA SER A 121 12.65 46.49 43.35
C SER A 121 14.08 46.02 43.07
N LEU A 122 14.20 44.82 42.51
CA LEU A 122 15.42 44.26 41.94
C LEU A 122 15.53 44.65 40.47
N SER A 123 16.70 45.13 40.05
CA SER A 123 17.03 45.37 38.64
C SER A 123 18.46 44.94 38.34
N LEU A 124 18.74 44.56 37.10
CA LEU A 124 20.09 44.29 36.63
C LEU A 124 20.68 45.55 36.01
N HIS A 125 21.84 45.99 36.50
CA HIS A 125 22.56 47.10 35.91
C HIS A 125 23.57 46.58 34.86
N VAL A 126 23.38 46.98 33.61
CA VAL A 126 24.21 46.53 32.47
C VAL A 126 25.57 47.20 32.52
N ARG A 127 26.63 46.39 32.33
CA ARG A 127 27.98 46.88 32.03
C ARG A 127 28.35 46.66 30.58
N GLU A 128 27.87 45.57 30.00
CA GLU A 128 28.14 45.19 28.62
C GLU A 128 26.91 44.50 28.05
N ILE A 129 26.55 44.85 26.83
CA ILE A 129 25.46 44.23 26.08
C ILE A 129 25.95 43.92 24.68
N ARG A 130 25.69 42.69 24.24
CA ARG A 130 25.99 42.23 22.90
C ARG A 130 24.72 41.65 22.30
N GLN A 131 24.38 42.08 21.09
CA GLN A 131 23.33 41.42 20.34
C GLN A 131 23.86 40.08 19.86
N VAL A 132 23.11 39.00 20.12
CA VAL A 132 23.42 37.71 19.54
C VAL A 132 23.10 37.82 18.06
N GLY A 133 24.14 37.88 17.23
CA GLY A 133 23.97 37.88 15.79
C GLY A 133 23.39 36.56 15.31
N LEU A 134 22.62 36.59 14.22
CA LEU A 134 22.05 35.39 13.57
C LEU A 134 23.10 34.27 13.38
N GLY A 135 24.35 34.64 13.09
CA GLY A 135 25.45 33.68 12.91
C GLY A 135 25.84 32.88 14.16
N GLU A 136 25.75 33.45 15.37
CA GLU A 136 26.09 32.73 16.61
C GLU A 136 24.97 31.74 16.99
N LEU A 137 23.72 32.14 16.78
CA LEU A 137 22.56 31.28 16.95
C LEU A 137 22.60 30.10 15.97
N LEU A 138 22.87 30.37 14.69
CA LEU A 138 23.05 29.33 13.68
C LEU A 138 24.24 28.41 14.02
N ALA A 139 25.35 28.95 14.52
CA ALA A 139 26.49 28.15 14.97
C ALA A 139 26.17 27.29 16.20
N ARG A 140 25.26 27.72 17.09
CA ARG A 140 24.76 26.91 18.21
C ARG A 140 23.87 25.78 17.70
N LEU A 141 22.93 26.07 16.79
CA LEU A 141 22.07 25.07 16.18
C LEU A 141 22.87 24.02 15.39
N GLU A 142 23.87 24.45 14.63
CA GLU A 142 24.74 23.54 13.86
C GLU A 142 25.58 22.65 14.80
N ARG A 143 26.03 23.16 15.94
CA ARG A 143 26.69 22.36 16.98
C ARG A 143 25.74 21.32 17.57
N LEU A 144 24.52 21.72 17.92
CA LEU A 144 23.51 20.81 18.45
C LEU A 144 23.14 19.73 17.44
N LYS A 145 22.94 20.11 16.18
CA LYS A 145 22.69 19.18 15.07
C LYS A 145 23.81 18.14 14.95
N LYS A 146 25.08 18.55 15.04
CA LYS A 146 26.23 17.63 15.01
C LYS A 146 26.27 16.69 16.22
N LEU A 147 25.93 17.18 17.41
CA LEU A 147 25.86 16.35 18.62
C LEU A 147 24.78 15.26 18.50
N LEU A 148 23.55 15.65 18.16
CA LEU A 148 22.44 14.70 18.00
C LEU A 148 22.67 13.73 16.84
N ALA A 149 23.32 14.18 15.76
CA ALA A 149 23.77 13.30 14.67
C ALA A 149 24.80 12.26 15.15
N ALA A 150 25.79 12.68 15.96
CA ALA A 150 26.83 11.80 16.48
C ALA A 150 26.27 10.75 17.47
N GLU A 151 25.22 11.09 18.20
CA GLU A 151 24.45 10.15 19.04
C GLU A 151 23.58 9.19 18.21
N GLY A 152 23.44 9.43 16.90
CA GLY A 152 22.68 8.58 15.99
C GLY A 152 21.18 8.82 15.99
N LEU A 153 20.69 9.94 16.54
CA LEU A 153 19.25 10.25 16.56
C LEU A 153 18.65 10.46 15.15
N PHE A 154 19.49 10.72 14.15
CA PHE A 154 19.06 10.90 12.75
C PHE A 154 19.18 9.61 11.92
N ALA A 155 19.61 8.50 12.54
CA ALA A 155 19.84 7.23 11.86
C ALA A 155 18.55 6.70 11.22
N ALA A 156 18.62 6.30 9.95
CA ALA A 156 17.45 5.81 9.22
C ALA A 156 16.87 4.53 9.84
N GLU A 157 17.71 3.74 10.50
CA GLU A 157 17.36 2.49 11.18
C GLU A 157 16.49 2.70 12.42
N ARG A 158 16.49 3.91 13.00
CA ARG A 158 15.61 4.28 14.12
C ARG A 158 14.24 4.74 13.66
N LYS A 159 14.10 5.12 12.38
CA LYS A 159 12.86 5.67 11.85
C LYS A 159 11.82 4.57 11.67
N LYS A 160 10.63 4.80 12.19
CA LYS A 160 9.51 3.86 12.15
C LYS A 160 8.73 4.00 10.84
N PRO A 161 8.26 2.88 10.27
CA PRO A 161 7.38 2.93 9.11
C PRO A 161 6.02 3.52 9.50
N LEU A 162 5.48 4.39 8.64
CA LEU A 162 4.13 4.92 8.81
C LEU A 162 3.09 3.82 8.52
N PRO A 163 1.99 3.75 9.30
CA PRO A 163 0.88 2.86 9.01
C PRO A 163 0.28 3.21 7.65
N PHE A 164 -0.10 2.18 6.88
CA PHE A 164 -0.69 2.40 5.55
C PHE A 164 -2.07 3.05 5.61
N LEU A 165 -2.88 2.69 6.62
CA LEU A 165 -4.25 3.17 6.80
C LEU A 165 -4.52 3.42 8.29
N PRO A 166 -4.01 4.54 8.85
CA PRO A 166 -4.25 4.86 10.26
C PRO A 166 -5.73 5.19 10.48
N TYR A 167 -6.31 4.64 11.54
CA TYR A 167 -7.67 4.93 11.95
C TYR A 167 -7.74 6.18 12.83
N ARG A 168 -6.83 6.30 13.82
CA ARG A 168 -6.77 7.45 14.72
C ARG A 168 -5.39 8.11 14.67
N ILE A 169 -5.39 9.42 14.42
CA ILE A 169 -4.21 10.24 14.19
C ILE A 169 -4.13 11.34 15.26
N GLY A 170 -3.00 11.45 15.93
CA GLY A 170 -2.72 12.56 16.84
C GLY A 170 -2.26 13.79 16.05
N LEU A 171 -2.81 14.97 16.34
CA LEU A 171 -2.38 16.23 15.72
C LEU A 171 -2.03 17.26 16.81
N ILE A 172 -0.77 17.66 16.87
CA ILE A 172 -0.28 18.73 17.74
C ILE A 172 -0.09 19.98 16.87
N THR A 173 -0.82 21.04 17.19
CA THR A 173 -0.83 22.25 16.36
C THR A 173 -1.21 23.49 17.16
N GLY A 174 -0.94 24.66 16.58
CA GLY A 174 -1.34 25.94 17.15
C GLY A 174 -2.86 26.09 17.19
N ARG A 175 -3.37 26.71 18.27
CA ARG A 175 -4.79 26.99 18.47
C ARG A 175 -5.41 27.68 17.24
N ALA A 176 -6.49 27.10 16.71
CA ALA A 176 -7.21 27.59 15.53
C ALA A 176 -6.32 27.97 14.32
N SER A 177 -5.18 27.29 14.14
CA SER A 177 -4.22 27.62 13.08
C SER A 177 -4.67 27.18 11.69
N ASP A 178 -4.20 27.87 10.66
CA ASP A 178 -4.42 27.44 9.27
C ASP A 178 -3.76 26.08 8.99
N ALA A 179 -2.64 25.78 9.64
CA ALA A 179 -2.01 24.46 9.57
C ALA A 179 -2.94 23.33 10.04
N MET A 180 -3.69 23.54 11.13
CA MET A 180 -4.70 22.57 11.59
C MET A 180 -5.75 22.32 10.50
N ARG A 181 -6.31 23.39 9.94
CA ARG A 181 -7.36 23.29 8.90
C ARG A 181 -6.83 22.59 7.65
N ASP A 182 -5.61 22.89 7.26
CA ASP A 182 -4.97 22.30 6.08
C ASP A 182 -4.75 20.79 6.25
N VAL A 183 -4.21 20.36 7.39
CA VAL A 183 -3.99 18.92 7.67
C VAL A 183 -5.33 18.19 7.67
N LEU A 184 -6.31 18.68 8.43
CA LEU A 184 -7.63 18.03 8.57
C LEU A 184 -8.37 17.96 7.23
N LYS A 185 -8.41 19.07 6.48
CA LYS A 185 -9.13 19.13 5.19
C LYS A 185 -8.50 18.20 4.15
N ASN A 186 -7.17 18.18 4.04
CA ASN A 186 -6.49 17.31 3.07
C ASN A 186 -6.62 15.84 3.45
N ALA A 187 -6.55 15.50 4.74
CA ALA A 187 -6.72 14.13 5.20
C ALA A 187 -8.17 13.65 5.00
N GLN A 188 -9.16 14.42 5.44
CA GLN A 188 -10.59 14.06 5.30
C GLN A 188 -11.03 13.96 3.84
N ALA A 189 -10.46 14.77 2.94
CA ALA A 189 -10.77 14.67 1.51
C ALA A 189 -10.29 13.35 0.88
N ARG A 190 -9.20 12.77 1.40
CA ARG A 190 -8.61 11.50 0.90
C ARG A 190 -9.13 10.28 1.64
N LEU A 191 -9.31 10.37 2.95
CA LEU A 191 -9.84 9.33 3.82
C LEU A 191 -10.85 9.92 4.83
N PRO A 192 -12.14 9.97 4.48
CA PRO A 192 -13.18 10.52 5.36
C PRO A 192 -13.36 9.78 6.68
N ALA A 193 -12.88 8.54 6.77
CA ALA A 193 -12.97 7.70 7.96
C ALA A 193 -11.83 7.93 8.98
N ALA A 194 -10.84 8.76 8.64
CA ALA A 194 -9.73 9.07 9.53
C ALA A 194 -10.20 9.94 10.71
N ASP A 195 -9.94 9.47 11.92
CA ASP A 195 -10.25 10.17 13.17
C ASP A 195 -9.02 10.97 13.64
N PHE A 196 -9.25 12.19 14.12
CA PHE A 196 -8.18 13.11 14.52
C PHE A 196 -8.35 13.54 15.97
N GLU A 197 -7.36 13.18 16.78
CA GLU A 197 -7.25 13.59 18.18
C GLU A 197 -6.32 14.81 18.26
N VAL A 198 -6.91 16.00 18.39
CA VAL A 198 -6.17 17.28 18.28
C VAL A 198 -5.76 17.79 19.67
N ARG A 199 -4.50 18.19 19.82
CA ARG A 199 -3.98 18.94 20.97
C ARG A 199 -3.55 20.32 20.52
N GLU A 200 -4.31 21.33 20.93
CA GLU A 200 -3.98 22.73 20.68
C GLU A 200 -2.95 23.22 21.69
N VAL A 201 -1.75 23.55 21.24
CA VAL A 201 -0.63 24.00 22.07
C VAL A 201 -0.03 25.31 21.55
N ALA A 202 0.75 25.99 22.38
CA ALA A 202 1.64 27.04 21.92
C ALA A 202 2.69 26.44 20.97
N VAL A 203 2.74 26.92 19.73
CA VAL A 203 3.75 26.50 18.73
C VAL A 203 4.87 27.53 18.56
N GLN A 204 4.81 28.63 19.30
CA GLN A 204 5.81 29.70 19.31
C GLN A 204 5.96 30.28 20.70
N GLY A 205 7.13 30.87 20.97
CA GLY A 205 7.46 31.47 22.26
C GLY A 205 7.85 30.45 23.35
N PRO A 206 8.03 30.92 24.60
CA PRO A 206 8.74 30.17 25.65
C PRO A 206 8.02 28.93 26.15
N ARG A 207 6.68 28.88 26.01
CA ARG A 207 5.88 27.73 26.45
C ARG A 207 5.81 26.62 25.40
N ALA A 208 6.28 26.88 24.18
CA ALA A 208 6.05 25.97 23.07
C ALA A 208 6.70 24.60 23.28
N VAL A 209 7.97 24.57 23.72
CA VAL A 209 8.68 23.30 23.97
C VAL A 209 7.96 22.48 25.05
N ALA A 210 7.60 23.10 26.17
CA ALA A 210 6.96 22.42 27.29
C ALA A 210 5.57 21.87 26.92
N GLU A 211 4.74 22.69 26.25
CA GLU A 211 3.38 22.28 25.87
C GLU A 211 3.40 21.21 24.76
N VAL A 212 4.26 21.34 23.75
CA VAL A 212 4.41 20.33 22.69
C VAL A 212 4.92 19.00 23.26
N CYS A 213 5.91 19.01 24.16
CA CYS A 213 6.40 17.79 24.81
C CYS A 213 5.32 17.12 25.67
N ALA A 214 4.53 17.91 26.41
CA ALA A 214 3.43 17.39 27.22
C ALA A 214 2.34 16.74 26.34
N ALA A 215 1.96 17.40 25.25
CA ALA A 215 0.98 16.87 24.29
C ALA A 215 1.51 15.62 23.58
N LEU A 216 2.79 15.60 23.18
CA LEU A 216 3.43 14.42 22.59
C LEU A 216 3.38 13.23 23.53
N ALA A 217 3.78 13.42 24.80
CA ALA A 217 3.77 12.35 25.79
C ALA A 217 2.35 11.89 26.15
N GLU A 218 1.33 12.75 26.05
CA GLU A 218 -0.06 12.37 26.24
C GLU A 218 -0.55 11.48 25.09
N LEU A 219 -0.31 11.89 23.84
CA LEU A 219 -0.73 11.16 22.65
C LEU A 219 0.06 9.84 22.48
N ASP A 220 1.35 9.83 22.80
CA ASP A 220 2.20 8.62 22.72
C ASP A 220 1.82 7.55 23.77
N ARG A 221 1.15 7.95 24.86
CA ARG A 221 0.62 7.02 25.87
C ARG A 221 -0.69 6.35 25.46
N ASP A 222 -1.41 6.90 24.49
CA ASP A 222 -2.67 6.35 24.03
C ASP A 222 -2.39 5.26 22.95
N PRO A 223 -2.69 3.97 23.23
CA PRO A 223 -2.44 2.89 22.28
C PRO A 223 -3.34 2.96 21.03
N ASP A 224 -4.42 3.75 21.06
CA ASP A 224 -5.29 3.90 19.90
C ASP A 224 -4.66 4.84 18.84
N ILE A 225 -3.66 5.65 19.20
CA ILE A 225 -3.03 6.61 18.29
C ILE A 225 -1.91 5.93 17.51
N GLU A 226 -2.08 5.81 16.20
CA GLU A 226 -1.15 5.09 15.33
C GLU A 226 -0.06 5.97 14.71
N VAL A 227 -0.27 7.28 14.66
CA VAL A 227 0.68 8.27 14.12
C VAL A 227 0.41 9.65 14.72
N ILE A 228 1.47 10.39 15.03
CA ILE A 228 1.41 11.74 15.59
C ILE A 228 1.99 12.74 14.59
N VAL A 229 1.25 13.81 14.30
CA VAL A 229 1.68 14.90 13.42
C VAL A 229 1.93 16.14 14.26
N ILE A 230 3.13 16.70 14.17
CA ILE A 230 3.47 18.00 14.74
C ILE A 230 3.44 19.01 13.60
N ALA A 231 2.43 19.88 13.60
CA ALA A 231 2.21 20.83 12.52
C ALA A 231 2.33 22.27 13.03
N ARG A 232 2.94 23.11 12.21
CA ARG A 232 3.03 24.55 12.44
C ARG A 232 2.63 25.30 11.17
N GLY A 233 1.93 26.42 11.34
CA GLY A 233 1.66 27.36 10.24
C GLY A 233 2.87 28.23 9.90
N GLY A 234 2.69 29.11 8.92
CA GLY A 234 3.71 30.08 8.53
C GLY A 234 4.12 31.00 9.69
N GLY A 235 5.31 31.60 9.58
CA GLY A 235 5.82 32.63 10.48
C GLY A 235 7.31 32.85 10.27
N SER A 236 7.95 33.57 11.18
CA SER A 236 9.37 33.91 11.05
C SER A 236 10.28 32.72 11.38
N MET A 237 11.56 32.83 11.00
CA MET A 237 12.61 31.88 11.41
C MET A 237 12.74 31.78 12.93
N GLU A 238 12.53 32.88 13.65
CA GLU A 238 12.63 32.93 15.12
C GLU A 238 11.56 32.05 15.78
N ASP A 239 10.39 31.96 15.16
CA ASP A 239 9.30 31.11 15.62
C ASP A 239 9.61 29.60 15.42
N LEU A 240 10.66 29.24 14.65
CA LEU A 240 11.09 27.84 14.44
C LEU A 240 12.03 27.33 15.53
N LEU A 241 12.60 28.23 16.33
CA LEU A 241 13.58 27.90 17.36
C LEU A 241 13.09 26.86 18.38
N PRO A 242 11.82 26.87 18.85
CA PRO A 242 11.31 25.84 19.75
C PRO A 242 11.42 24.42 19.18
N PHE A 243 11.36 24.27 17.85
CA PHE A 243 11.47 22.97 17.17
C PHE A 243 12.91 22.54 16.91
N SER A 244 13.89 23.33 17.37
CA SER A 244 15.30 22.92 17.42
C SER A 244 15.80 22.78 18.85
N ASP A 245 14.91 22.76 19.83
CA ASP A 245 15.25 22.49 21.22
C ASP A 245 15.64 21.02 21.41
N GLU A 246 16.67 20.81 22.23
CA GLU A 246 17.20 19.47 22.51
C GLU A 246 16.17 18.59 23.22
N THR A 247 15.40 19.15 24.15
CA THR A 247 14.39 18.42 24.95
C THR A 247 13.31 17.84 24.05
N LEU A 248 12.79 18.65 23.12
CA LEU A 248 11.77 18.22 22.18
C LEU A 248 12.32 17.18 21.19
N CYS A 249 13.54 17.38 20.68
CA CYS A 249 14.19 16.41 19.80
C CYS A 249 14.35 15.05 20.49
N ARG A 250 14.79 15.03 21.76
CA ARG A 250 14.91 13.79 22.52
C ARG A 250 13.55 13.14 22.78
N ALA A 251 12.54 13.92 23.14
CA ALA A 251 11.18 13.42 23.34
C ALA A 251 10.62 12.74 22.08
N VAL A 252 10.82 13.32 20.88
CA VAL A 252 10.41 12.69 19.62
C VAL A 252 11.21 11.42 19.32
N ALA A 253 12.52 11.41 19.60
CA ALA A 253 13.37 10.24 19.40
C ALA A 253 13.05 9.05 20.34
N GLU A 254 12.41 9.32 21.48
CA GLU A 254 12.01 8.35 22.50
C GLU A 254 10.54 7.88 22.36
N ALA A 255 9.71 8.62 21.62
CA ALA A 255 8.31 8.25 21.39
C ALA A 255 8.22 6.81 20.85
N VAL A 256 7.12 6.11 21.12
CA VAL A 256 6.84 4.76 20.59
C VAL A 256 6.03 4.85 19.30
N THR A 257 5.08 5.77 19.23
CA THR A 257 4.27 6.07 18.05
C THR A 257 5.09 6.82 16.99
N PRO A 258 4.92 6.56 15.69
CA PRO A 258 5.64 7.27 14.64
C PRO A 258 5.22 8.75 14.56
N VAL A 259 6.22 9.63 14.38
CA VAL A 259 6.05 11.09 14.38
C VAL A 259 6.35 11.69 13.01
N ILE A 260 5.44 12.55 12.55
CA ILE A 260 5.59 13.35 11.34
C ILE A 260 5.82 14.81 11.72
N SER A 261 6.92 15.38 11.23
CA SER A 261 7.17 16.82 11.31
C SER A 261 6.58 17.55 10.10
N ALA A 262 5.77 18.58 10.36
CA ALA A 262 5.11 19.40 9.34
C ALA A 262 5.24 20.90 9.68
N ILE A 263 6.48 21.34 9.95
CA ILE A 263 6.76 22.63 10.57
C ILE A 263 7.38 23.64 9.59
N GLY A 264 8.35 23.21 8.77
CA GLY A 264 9.18 24.10 7.95
C GLY A 264 9.00 23.93 6.45
N HIS A 265 9.09 25.03 5.71
CA HIS A 265 9.33 25.03 4.27
C HIS A 265 10.83 25.14 4.00
N GLU A 266 11.31 24.73 2.82
CA GLU A 266 12.71 25.00 2.45
C GLU A 266 12.94 26.52 2.32
N PRO A 267 14.02 27.11 2.88
CA PRO A 267 15.24 26.50 3.44
C PRO A 267 15.26 26.30 4.97
N ASP A 268 14.16 26.56 5.68
CA ASP A 268 14.11 26.67 7.13
C ASP A 268 13.83 25.31 7.79
N THR A 269 14.85 24.43 7.79
CA THR A 269 14.74 23.06 8.36
C THR A 269 15.09 23.02 9.85
N PRO A 270 14.09 22.90 10.77
CA PRO A 270 14.37 22.72 12.19
C PRO A 270 15.04 21.37 12.45
N ILE A 271 15.74 21.24 13.57
CA ILE A 271 16.42 19.98 13.91
C ILE A 271 15.41 18.83 14.06
N LEU A 272 14.19 19.11 14.52
CA LEU A 272 13.12 18.11 14.63
C LEU A 272 12.83 17.36 13.33
N ASP A 273 12.96 18.01 12.16
CA ASP A 273 12.73 17.39 10.85
C ASP A 273 13.67 16.20 10.59
N TYR A 274 14.87 16.24 11.16
CA TYR A 274 15.85 15.17 11.00
C TYR A 274 15.56 14.00 11.96
N VAL A 275 15.04 14.30 13.15
CA VAL A 275 14.70 13.33 14.19
C VAL A 275 13.39 12.60 13.88
N ALA A 276 12.40 13.32 13.34
CA ALA A 276 11.10 12.74 13.00
C ALA A 276 11.24 11.55 12.04
N ASP A 277 10.32 10.59 12.18
CA ASP A 277 10.28 9.40 11.32
C ASP A 277 10.02 9.80 9.86
N TRP A 278 9.22 10.85 9.67
CA TRP A 278 9.00 11.44 8.36
C TRP A 278 8.88 12.97 8.41
N ARG A 279 9.39 13.63 7.37
CA ARG A 279 9.34 15.09 7.18
C ARG A 279 8.36 15.44 6.08
N ALA A 280 7.39 16.29 6.40
CA ALA A 280 6.53 16.99 5.46
C ALA A 280 7.05 18.40 5.21
N SER A 281 7.13 18.82 3.95
CA SER A 281 7.49 20.20 3.59
C SER A 281 6.40 21.23 3.93
N THR A 282 5.16 20.77 4.12
CA THR A 282 4.02 21.62 4.48
C THR A 282 2.99 20.85 5.31
N PRO A 283 2.14 21.53 6.10
CA PRO A 283 0.98 20.92 6.75
C PRO A 283 0.04 20.21 5.76
N THR A 284 -0.13 20.78 4.56
CA THR A 284 -0.91 20.15 3.48
C THR A 284 -0.29 18.82 3.01
N GLU A 285 1.03 18.77 2.85
CA GLU A 285 1.73 17.52 2.51
C GLU A 285 1.62 16.49 3.63
N ALA A 286 1.68 16.90 4.88
CA ALA A 286 1.49 16.02 6.02
C ALA A 286 0.12 15.34 5.98
N GLY A 287 -0.95 16.12 5.77
CA GLY A 287 -2.31 15.57 5.61
C GLY A 287 -2.43 14.58 4.45
N LYS A 288 -1.70 14.81 3.35
CA LYS A 288 -1.63 13.85 2.24
C LYS A 288 -0.81 12.62 2.62
N LYS A 289 0.30 12.74 3.34
CA LYS A 289 1.17 11.60 3.61
C LYS A 289 0.60 10.66 4.66
N VAL A 290 -0.06 11.21 5.68
CA VAL A 290 -0.64 10.45 6.80
C VAL A 290 -1.68 9.45 6.32
N VAL A 291 -2.52 9.82 5.34
CA VAL A 291 -3.60 8.97 4.86
C VAL A 291 -3.46 8.65 3.37
N PRO A 292 -3.76 7.41 2.95
CA PRO A 292 -3.79 7.05 1.54
C PRO A 292 -4.97 7.72 0.84
N ASP A 293 -4.91 7.76 -0.49
CA ASP A 293 -6.05 8.24 -1.29
C ASP A 293 -7.04 7.10 -1.52
N LEU A 294 -8.15 7.12 -0.79
CA LEU A 294 -9.16 6.08 -0.89
C LEU A 294 -9.69 5.92 -2.33
N ALA A 295 -9.81 7.01 -3.09
CA ALA A 295 -10.30 6.96 -4.45
C ALA A 295 -9.26 6.35 -5.42
N GLU A 296 -7.96 6.55 -5.17
CA GLU A 296 -6.90 5.86 -5.91
C GLU A 296 -6.87 4.37 -5.60
N GLU A 297 -6.93 3.99 -4.32
CA GLU A 297 -6.93 2.58 -3.91
C GLU A 297 -8.15 1.83 -4.46
N GLN A 298 -9.35 2.44 -4.41
CA GLN A 298 -10.55 1.89 -5.02
C GLN A 298 -10.42 1.72 -6.54
N ARG A 299 -9.78 2.68 -7.23
CA ARG A 299 -9.49 2.55 -8.68
C ARG A 299 -8.56 1.37 -8.93
N GLY A 300 -7.49 1.22 -8.14
CA GLY A 300 -6.56 0.10 -8.21
C GLY A 300 -7.26 -1.25 -8.06
N LEU A 301 -8.13 -1.38 -7.04
CA LEU A 301 -8.94 -2.58 -6.81
C LEU A 301 -9.89 -2.89 -7.97
N ASN A 302 -10.54 -1.88 -8.54
CA ASN A 302 -11.42 -2.05 -9.69
C ASN A 302 -10.69 -2.50 -10.95
N ILE A 303 -9.48 -1.97 -11.19
CA ILE A 303 -8.61 -2.42 -12.29
C ILE A 303 -8.22 -3.89 -12.08
N CYS A 304 -7.80 -4.26 -10.87
CA CYS A 304 -7.44 -5.64 -10.54
C CYS A 304 -8.62 -6.60 -10.72
N ARG A 305 -9.82 -6.23 -10.24
CA ARG A 305 -11.06 -7.00 -10.44
C ARG A 305 -11.39 -7.18 -11.92
N THR A 306 -11.23 -6.14 -12.72
CA THR A 306 -11.54 -6.19 -14.16
C THR A 306 -10.57 -7.13 -14.88
N ARG A 307 -9.26 -7.01 -14.60
CA ARG A 307 -8.24 -7.92 -15.15
C ARG A 307 -8.47 -9.37 -14.75
N LEU A 308 -8.79 -9.61 -13.48
CA LEU A 308 -9.09 -10.96 -12.97
C LEU A 308 -10.28 -11.59 -13.71
N ARG A 309 -11.37 -10.83 -13.90
CA ARG A 309 -12.55 -11.31 -14.64
C ARG A 309 -12.23 -11.61 -16.10
N GLN A 310 -11.46 -10.75 -16.76
CA GLN A 310 -11.04 -10.97 -18.15
C GLN A 310 -10.20 -12.24 -18.28
N ALA A 311 -9.22 -12.45 -17.38
CA ALA A 311 -8.40 -13.65 -17.37
C ALA A 311 -9.23 -14.93 -17.14
N LEU A 312 -10.16 -14.89 -16.17
CA LEU A 312 -11.07 -16.01 -15.89
C LEU A 312 -11.97 -16.32 -17.09
N ASN A 313 -12.57 -15.30 -17.70
CA ASN A 313 -13.42 -15.48 -18.87
C ASN A 313 -12.64 -16.06 -20.05
N ALA A 314 -11.45 -15.53 -20.34
CA ALA A 314 -10.59 -16.05 -21.41
C ALA A 314 -10.21 -17.52 -21.16
N MET A 315 -9.88 -17.87 -19.91
CA MET A 315 -9.60 -19.26 -19.54
C MET A 315 -10.83 -20.15 -19.76
N LEU A 316 -12.00 -19.74 -19.28
CA LEU A 316 -13.24 -20.52 -19.43
C LEU A 316 -13.64 -20.69 -20.90
N THR A 317 -13.55 -19.63 -21.70
CA THR A 317 -13.81 -19.69 -23.14
C THR A 317 -12.84 -20.65 -23.82
N HIS A 318 -11.54 -20.54 -23.54
CA HIS A 318 -10.55 -21.43 -24.14
C HIS A 318 -10.78 -22.90 -23.80
N GLN A 319 -11.08 -23.22 -22.54
CA GLN A 319 -11.39 -24.58 -22.12
C GLN A 319 -12.70 -25.09 -22.72
N SER A 320 -13.71 -24.23 -22.82
CA SER A 320 -15.00 -24.57 -23.44
C SER A 320 -14.85 -24.86 -24.93
N ASP A 321 -14.09 -24.04 -25.65
CA ASP A 321 -13.80 -24.20 -27.07
C ASP A 321 -12.97 -25.47 -27.32
N ALA A 322 -11.97 -25.75 -26.48
CA ALA A 322 -11.19 -26.97 -26.55
C ALA A 322 -12.07 -28.22 -26.38
N LEU A 323 -12.98 -28.21 -25.40
CA LEU A 323 -13.93 -29.30 -25.18
C LEU A 323 -14.90 -29.45 -26.35
N ALA A 324 -15.42 -28.34 -26.88
CA ALA A 324 -16.30 -28.35 -28.04
C ALA A 324 -15.59 -28.91 -29.28
N ALA A 325 -14.33 -28.51 -29.52
CA ALA A 325 -13.52 -29.01 -30.61
C ALA A 325 -13.23 -30.51 -30.48
N MET A 326 -12.96 -31.01 -29.27
CA MET A 326 -12.81 -32.45 -29.02
C MET A 326 -14.11 -33.20 -29.35
N ARG A 327 -15.26 -32.71 -28.86
CA ARG A 327 -16.58 -33.30 -29.14
C ARG A 327 -16.95 -33.28 -30.62
N ALA A 328 -16.52 -32.25 -31.36
CA ALA A 328 -16.79 -32.11 -32.78
C ALA A 328 -15.92 -33.02 -33.68
N ARG A 329 -14.90 -33.70 -33.13
CA ARG A 329 -14.06 -34.61 -33.93
C ARG A 329 -14.93 -35.74 -34.52
N PRO A 330 -14.80 -36.07 -35.82
CA PRO A 330 -15.66 -37.07 -36.48
C PRO A 330 -15.72 -38.42 -35.76
N VAL A 331 -14.60 -38.86 -35.16
CA VAL A 331 -14.50 -40.11 -34.38
C VAL A 331 -15.43 -40.13 -33.16
N LEU A 332 -15.69 -38.96 -32.54
CA LEU A 332 -16.59 -38.82 -31.38
C LEU A 332 -17.99 -38.35 -31.77
N ALA A 333 -18.10 -37.48 -32.78
CA ALA A 333 -19.38 -36.92 -33.22
C ALA A 333 -20.21 -37.89 -34.07
N ARG A 334 -19.55 -38.74 -34.87
CA ARG A 334 -20.17 -39.72 -35.78
C ARG A 334 -19.36 -41.02 -35.85
N PRO A 335 -19.22 -41.76 -34.73
CA PRO A 335 -18.47 -43.01 -34.69
C PRO A 335 -18.99 -44.06 -35.70
N GLU A 336 -20.27 -44.00 -36.05
CA GLU A 336 -20.93 -44.88 -37.00
C GLU A 336 -20.37 -44.81 -38.42
N THR A 337 -19.82 -43.68 -38.86
CA THR A 337 -19.31 -43.52 -40.24
C THR A 337 -18.21 -44.50 -40.60
N MET A 338 -17.36 -44.86 -39.63
CA MET A 338 -16.31 -45.87 -39.82
C MET A 338 -16.88 -47.28 -39.95
N LEU A 339 -18.01 -47.55 -39.29
CA LEU A 339 -18.73 -48.82 -39.39
C LEU A 339 -19.55 -48.89 -40.67
N GLU A 340 -20.21 -47.80 -41.07
CA GLU A 340 -20.97 -47.71 -42.33
C GLU A 340 -20.10 -48.05 -43.53
N THR A 341 -18.94 -47.41 -43.66
CA THR A 341 -18.00 -47.68 -44.77
C THR A 341 -17.59 -49.16 -44.82
N ARG A 342 -17.35 -49.78 -43.66
CA ARG A 342 -17.01 -51.21 -43.58
C ARG A 342 -18.21 -52.10 -43.88
N SER A 343 -19.40 -51.72 -43.41
CA SER A 343 -20.63 -52.47 -43.65
C SER A 343 -20.99 -52.48 -45.13
N GLU A 344 -20.84 -51.34 -45.83
CA GLU A 344 -21.02 -51.22 -47.27
C GLU A 344 -19.97 -52.05 -48.03
N ALA A 345 -18.71 -52.02 -47.60
CA ALA A 345 -17.67 -52.85 -48.20
C ALA A 345 -17.99 -54.36 -48.08
N VAL A 346 -18.44 -54.81 -46.91
CA VAL A 346 -18.87 -56.20 -46.70
C VAL A 346 -20.10 -56.55 -47.54
N ALA A 347 -21.09 -55.66 -47.61
CA ALA A 347 -22.29 -55.87 -48.43
C ALA A 347 -21.92 -55.99 -49.93
N ASN A 348 -21.06 -55.12 -50.43
CA ASN A 348 -20.56 -55.14 -51.81
C ASN A 348 -19.75 -56.41 -52.11
N LEU A 349 -18.85 -56.81 -51.21
CA LEU A 349 -18.09 -58.06 -51.36
C LEU A 349 -19.00 -59.28 -51.36
N THR A 350 -20.01 -59.29 -50.47
CA THR A 350 -21.00 -60.37 -50.39
C THR A 350 -21.82 -60.46 -51.66
N HIS A 351 -22.28 -59.32 -52.20
CA HIS A 351 -23.02 -59.28 -53.46
C HIS A 351 -22.16 -59.80 -54.62
N ARG A 352 -20.91 -59.32 -54.74
CA ARG A 352 -19.97 -59.78 -55.76
C ARG A 352 -19.68 -61.28 -55.65
N MET A 353 -19.51 -61.80 -54.44
CA MET A 353 -19.31 -63.24 -54.22
C MET A 353 -20.51 -64.04 -54.74
N ARG A 354 -21.73 -63.66 -54.35
CA ARG A 354 -22.96 -64.34 -54.76
C ARG A 354 -23.11 -64.35 -56.28
N SER A 355 -23.00 -63.20 -56.94
CA SER A 355 -23.09 -63.13 -58.40
C SER A 355 -22.03 -63.98 -59.09
N ARG A 356 -20.80 -64.06 -58.56
CA ARG A 356 -19.75 -64.92 -59.13
C ARG A 356 -20.05 -66.41 -58.97
N VAL A 357 -20.63 -66.80 -57.83
CA VAL A 357 -21.07 -68.18 -57.58
C VAL A 357 -22.23 -68.54 -58.51
N ASP A 358 -23.25 -67.69 -58.61
CA ASP A 358 -24.42 -67.91 -59.46
C ASP A 358 -24.00 -68.07 -60.93
N SER A 359 -23.19 -67.13 -61.45
CA SER A 359 -22.67 -67.22 -62.83
C SER A 359 -21.77 -68.44 -63.08
N ARG A 360 -21.17 -69.03 -62.04
CA ARG A 360 -20.37 -70.26 -62.17
C ARG A 360 -21.27 -71.50 -62.17
N LEU A 361 -22.32 -71.50 -61.36
CA LEU A 361 -23.33 -72.55 -61.32
C LEU A 361 -24.12 -72.60 -62.64
N GLU A 362 -24.56 -71.46 -63.16
CA GLU A 362 -25.24 -71.35 -64.46
C GLU A 362 -24.37 -71.95 -65.57
N ARG A 363 -23.13 -71.47 -65.72
CA ARG A 363 -22.19 -72.02 -66.74
C ARG A 363 -21.95 -73.52 -66.59
N SER A 364 -21.79 -74.02 -65.37
CA SER A 364 -21.59 -75.45 -65.15
C SER A 364 -22.85 -76.27 -65.47
N THR A 365 -24.03 -75.68 -65.27
CA THR A 365 -25.32 -76.28 -65.63
C THR A 365 -25.47 -76.33 -67.14
N ASP A 366 -25.19 -75.23 -67.84
CA ASP A 366 -25.20 -75.16 -69.30
C ASP A 366 -24.20 -76.17 -69.92
N ASP A 367 -23.00 -76.30 -69.34
CA ASP A 367 -21.99 -77.28 -69.76
C ASP A 367 -22.49 -78.71 -69.59
N LEU A 368 -23.15 -79.01 -68.46
CA LEU A 368 -23.76 -80.33 -68.21
C LEU A 368 -24.89 -80.64 -69.17
N GLU A 369 -25.75 -79.67 -69.47
CA GLU A 369 -26.83 -79.81 -70.44
C GLU A 369 -26.30 -80.07 -71.85
N HIS A 370 -25.29 -79.30 -72.29
CA HIS A 370 -24.60 -79.52 -73.56
C HIS A 370 -23.96 -80.92 -73.62
N LEU A 371 -23.27 -81.34 -72.56
CA LEU A 371 -22.62 -82.65 -72.53
C LEU A 371 -23.66 -83.78 -72.58
N ARG A 372 -24.78 -83.65 -71.88
CA ARG A 372 -25.91 -84.59 -71.95
C ARG A 372 -26.52 -84.63 -73.35
N ALA A 373 -26.73 -83.48 -73.98
CA ALA A 373 -27.25 -83.42 -75.35
C ALA A 373 -26.28 -84.11 -76.33
N ARG A 374 -24.97 -83.88 -76.17
CA ARG A 374 -23.92 -84.53 -76.99
C ARG A 374 -23.85 -86.04 -76.78
N LEU A 375 -24.01 -86.52 -75.54
CA LEU A 375 -24.10 -87.96 -75.25
C LEU A 375 -25.34 -88.58 -75.90
N ARG A 376 -26.48 -87.87 -75.91
CA ARG A 376 -27.70 -88.34 -76.59
C ARG A 376 -27.52 -88.39 -78.10
N THR A 377 -26.91 -87.38 -78.72
CA THR A 377 -26.69 -87.38 -80.18
C THR A 377 -25.68 -88.42 -80.63
N LEU A 378 -24.66 -88.72 -79.82
CA LEU A 378 -23.67 -89.77 -80.11
C LEU A 378 -24.10 -91.17 -79.65
N SER A 379 -25.26 -91.31 -79.00
CA SER A 379 -25.76 -92.61 -78.55
C SER A 379 -26.19 -93.46 -79.75
N PRO A 380 -25.68 -94.70 -79.91
CA PRO A 380 -26.17 -95.63 -80.92
C PRO A 380 -27.68 -95.85 -80.81
N GLN A 381 -28.23 -95.78 -79.59
CA GLN A 381 -29.68 -95.91 -79.35
C GLN A 381 -30.48 -94.79 -79.99
N SER A 382 -30.01 -93.54 -79.98
CA SER A 382 -30.74 -92.44 -80.62
C SER A 382 -30.75 -92.54 -82.14
N THR A 383 -29.74 -93.19 -82.71
CA THR A 383 -29.69 -93.51 -84.15
C THR A 383 -30.69 -94.61 -84.48
N LEU A 384 -30.81 -95.62 -83.62
CA LEU A 384 -31.83 -96.67 -83.74
C LEU A 384 -33.26 -96.12 -83.58
N ASP A 385 -33.51 -95.25 -82.60
CA ASP A 385 -34.82 -94.61 -82.35
C ASP A 385 -35.31 -93.75 -83.53
N ARG A 386 -34.39 -93.25 -84.37
CA ARG A 386 -34.71 -92.49 -85.61
C ARG A 386 -35.11 -93.39 -86.79
N GLY A 387 -35.18 -94.71 -86.58
CA GLY A 387 -35.64 -95.68 -87.57
C GLY A 387 -34.52 -96.35 -88.38
N TYR A 388 -33.26 -96.16 -87.98
CA TYR A 388 -32.13 -96.91 -88.54
C TYR A 388 -31.95 -98.24 -87.81
N ALA A 389 -31.29 -99.18 -88.47
CA ALA A 389 -30.95 -100.46 -87.88
C ALA A 389 -29.44 -100.65 -87.88
N ILE A 390 -28.91 -101.32 -86.86
CA ILE A 390 -27.53 -101.82 -86.87
C ILE A 390 -27.59 -103.26 -87.33
N VAL A 391 -26.92 -103.56 -88.44
CA VAL A 391 -26.84 -104.91 -88.98
C VAL A 391 -25.52 -105.54 -88.54
N THR A 392 -25.60 -106.70 -87.91
CA THR A 392 -24.45 -107.50 -87.48
C THR A 392 -24.48 -108.86 -88.14
N ASP A 393 -23.30 -109.42 -88.39
CA ASP A 393 -23.17 -110.81 -88.81
C ASP A 393 -23.56 -111.77 -87.69
N THR A 394 -24.30 -112.84 -88.01
CA THR A 394 -24.91 -113.71 -86.98
C THR A 394 -23.90 -114.69 -86.36
N GLU A 395 -22.78 -114.97 -87.04
CA GLU A 395 -21.75 -115.90 -86.55
C GLU A 395 -20.65 -115.18 -85.75
N SER A 396 -20.20 -114.02 -86.23
CA SER A 396 -19.10 -113.24 -85.63
C SER A 396 -19.56 -112.12 -84.69
N GLY A 397 -20.81 -111.66 -84.81
CA GLY A 397 -21.34 -110.52 -84.06
C GLY A 397 -20.75 -109.16 -84.45
N ALA A 398 -19.95 -109.11 -85.52
CA ALA A 398 -19.36 -107.86 -86.02
C ALA A 398 -20.39 -107.01 -86.77
N VAL A 399 -20.30 -105.68 -86.65
CA VAL A 399 -21.17 -104.75 -87.39
C VAL A 399 -20.78 -104.74 -88.86
N LEU A 400 -21.73 -105.06 -89.73
CA LEU A 400 -21.54 -105.07 -91.17
C LEU A 400 -21.54 -103.63 -91.68
N ARG A 401 -20.44 -103.24 -92.35
CA ARG A 401 -20.29 -101.93 -93.01
C ARG A 401 -20.44 -102.01 -94.53
N GLU A 402 -20.35 -103.21 -95.07
CA GLU A 402 -20.46 -103.55 -96.49
C GLU A 402 -21.55 -104.61 -96.65
N ALA A 403 -21.98 -104.86 -97.90
CA ALA A 403 -23.09 -105.76 -98.16
C ALA A 403 -22.68 -107.24 -97.97
N ALA A 404 -23.44 -107.99 -97.16
CA ALA A 404 -23.20 -109.42 -96.90
C ALA A 404 -23.57 -110.31 -98.11
N ALA A 405 -22.93 -111.48 -98.25
CA ALA A 405 -23.15 -112.34 -99.42
C ALA A 405 -24.55 -112.96 -99.46
N ALA A 406 -25.09 -113.21 -100.65
CA ALA A 406 -26.38 -113.85 -100.81
C ALA A 406 -26.39 -115.25 -100.17
N GLY A 407 -27.32 -115.48 -99.24
CA GLY A 407 -27.44 -116.69 -98.43
C GLY A 407 -26.97 -116.55 -96.98
N GLU A 408 -26.23 -115.48 -96.63
CA GLU A 408 -25.76 -115.26 -95.25
C GLU A 408 -26.90 -114.80 -94.32
N ALA A 409 -26.85 -115.29 -93.08
CA ALA A 409 -27.75 -114.86 -92.02
C ALA A 409 -27.21 -113.59 -91.36
N ILE A 410 -28.05 -112.58 -91.22
CA ILE A 410 -27.75 -111.32 -90.55
C ILE A 410 -28.70 -111.09 -89.37
N GLU A 411 -28.20 -110.45 -88.32
CA GLU A 411 -29.01 -109.95 -87.23
C GLU A 411 -29.18 -108.44 -87.36
N VAL A 412 -30.43 -107.99 -87.37
CA VAL A 412 -30.81 -106.59 -87.52
C VAL A 412 -31.34 -106.10 -86.19
N ARG A 413 -30.58 -105.22 -85.53
CA ARG A 413 -30.99 -104.59 -84.28
C ARG A 413 -31.68 -103.26 -84.55
N LEU A 414 -32.89 -103.11 -84.03
CA LEU A 414 -33.74 -101.92 -84.15
C LEU A 414 -33.79 -101.15 -82.81
N ALA A 415 -34.53 -100.03 -82.78
CA ALA A 415 -34.78 -99.25 -81.56
C ALA A 415 -35.26 -100.11 -80.38
N ALA A 416 -36.16 -101.06 -80.67
CA ALA A 416 -36.63 -102.03 -79.72
C ALA A 416 -36.62 -103.43 -80.35
N GLY A 417 -35.80 -104.31 -79.80
CA GLY A 417 -35.67 -105.70 -80.25
C GLY A 417 -34.65 -105.92 -81.37
N SER A 418 -34.35 -107.19 -81.63
CA SER A 418 -33.57 -107.64 -82.77
C SER A 418 -34.34 -108.70 -83.54
N LEU A 419 -34.09 -108.77 -84.84
CA LEU A 419 -34.65 -109.78 -85.73
C LEU A 419 -33.55 -110.40 -86.57
N ARG A 420 -33.76 -111.65 -86.99
CA ARG A 420 -32.86 -112.35 -87.92
C ARG A 420 -33.42 -112.27 -89.32
N ALA A 421 -32.57 -111.96 -90.28
CA ALA A 421 -32.89 -111.94 -91.69
C ALA A 421 -31.83 -112.75 -92.46
N ALA A 422 -32.19 -113.25 -93.63
CA ALA A 422 -31.24 -113.88 -94.56
C ALA A 422 -31.13 -113.00 -95.80
N VAL A 423 -29.91 -112.81 -96.31
CA VAL A 423 -29.67 -112.01 -97.51
C VAL A 423 -30.15 -112.79 -98.73
N VAL A 424 -31.23 -112.34 -99.37
CA VAL A 424 -31.80 -113.04 -100.54
C VAL A 424 -31.05 -112.69 -101.83
N HIS A 425 -30.60 -111.43 -101.95
CA HIS A 425 -29.89 -110.93 -103.12
C HIS A 425 -29.05 -109.72 -102.73
N THR A 426 -27.76 -109.72 -103.07
CA THR A 426 -26.89 -108.56 -102.86
C THR A 426 -26.69 -107.80 -104.16
N ARG A 427 -26.71 -106.47 -104.09
CA ARG A 427 -26.42 -105.59 -105.21
C ARG A 427 -25.36 -104.60 -104.73
N GLU A 428 -24.21 -104.59 -105.39
CA GLU A 428 -23.15 -103.63 -105.08
C GLU A 428 -23.46 -102.31 -105.81
N ASP A 429 -23.78 -101.28 -105.04
CA ASP A 429 -23.77 -99.91 -105.50
C ASP A 429 -22.45 -99.30 -105.01
N GLY A 430 -21.51 -99.07 -105.93
CA GLY A 430 -20.20 -98.46 -105.67
C GLY A 430 -20.28 -96.96 -105.44
#